data_AF-A0A258IS91-F1
#
_entry.id   AF-A0A258IS91-F1
#
_cell.length_a   1.000
_cell.length_b   1.000
_cell.length_c   1.000
_cell.angle_alpha   90.00
_cell.angle_beta   90.00
_cell.angle_gamma   90.00
#
_symmetry.space_group_name_H-M   'P 1'
#
loop_
_entity.id
_entity.type
_entity.pdbx_description
1 polymer ?
#
loop_
_entity_poly.entity_id
_entity_poly.type
_entity_poly.pdbx_seq_one_letter_code
_entity_poly.pdbx_strand_id
1 'polypeptide(L)'
;MSIAHTHLRASRRKPGFLAAVLHRASGVALAVFLPMHFIALGTALGGADKLESFLQITHYWPVRIAEWGLVSALALHMALGLRVLAIEFLSLRTRTGALVGACCAAAVAVGLAFLLSGA
;
A
#
# COMPACT_ATOMS: atom_id res chain seq x y z
N MET A 1 20.68 -2.57 34.29
CA MET A 1 20.42 -2.83 32.86
C MET A 1 18.97 -2.45 32.50
N SER A 2 18.61 -1.14 32.51
CA SER A 2 17.20 -0.69 32.38
C SER A 2 17.07 0.74 31.81
N ILE A 3 17.86 1.09 30.78
CA ILE A 3 17.74 2.39 30.08
C ILE A 3 17.57 2.19 28.56
N ALA A 4 18.05 1.08 28.00
CA ALA A 4 17.92 0.77 26.57
C ALA A 4 16.47 0.50 26.11
N HIS A 5 15.62 -0.10 26.97
CA HIS A 5 14.25 -0.47 26.58
C HIS A 5 13.27 0.72 26.51
N THR A 6 13.53 1.79 27.26
CA THR A 6 12.64 2.95 27.36
C THR A 6 12.73 3.86 26.12
N HIS A 7 13.93 4.01 25.56
CA HIS A 7 14.15 4.82 24.35
C HIS A 7 13.56 4.19 23.07
N LEU A 8 13.58 2.85 22.94
CA LEU A 8 12.96 2.14 21.80
C LEU A 8 11.43 2.34 21.76
N ARG A 9 10.77 2.46 22.91
CA ARG A 9 9.30 2.63 22.99
C ARG A 9 8.87 4.07 22.71
N ALA A 10 9.62 5.08 23.15
CA ALA A 10 9.30 6.49 22.91
C ALA A 10 9.45 6.90 21.43
N SER A 11 10.39 6.29 20.70
CA SER A 11 10.62 6.57 19.27
C SER A 11 9.50 6.03 18.35
N ARG A 12 8.90 4.87 18.68
CA ARG A 12 7.87 4.20 17.87
C ARG A 12 6.51 4.92 17.84
N ARG A 13 6.25 5.83 18.78
CA ARG A 13 4.99 6.60 18.84
C ARG A 13 5.01 7.86 17.97
N LYS A 14 6.12 8.15 17.28
CA LYS A 14 6.20 9.30 16.38
C LYS A 14 5.46 8.98 15.08
N PRO A 15 4.55 9.84 14.59
CA PRO A 15 3.77 9.61 13.37
C PRO A 15 4.67 9.37 12.13
N GLY A 16 5.85 9.98 12.09
CA GLY A 16 6.84 9.74 11.04
C GLY A 16 7.43 8.32 11.03
N PHE A 17 7.59 7.68 12.19
CA PHE A 17 8.05 6.28 12.27
C PHE A 17 6.98 5.33 11.75
N LEU A 18 5.72 5.52 12.16
CA LEU A 18 4.59 4.73 11.67
C LEU A 18 4.44 4.86 10.15
N ALA A 19 4.52 6.07 9.61
CA ALA A 19 4.51 6.31 8.16
C ALA A 19 5.62 5.54 7.43
N ALA A 20 6.84 5.52 7.97
CA ALA A 20 7.94 4.76 7.37
C ALA A 20 7.73 3.24 7.43
N VAL A 21 7.14 2.72 8.50
CA VAL A 21 6.78 1.29 8.62
C VAL A 21 5.68 0.94 7.62
N LEU A 22 4.61 1.73 7.57
CA LEU A 22 3.49 1.52 6.65
C LEU A 22 3.94 1.54 5.19
N HIS A 23 4.78 2.50 4.79
CA HIS A 23 5.31 2.59 3.43
C HIS A 23 6.13 1.36 3.02
N ARG A 24 6.95 0.83 3.93
CA ARG A 24 7.73 -0.39 3.68
C ARG A 24 6.85 -1.63 3.62
N ALA A 25 5.94 -1.78 4.57
CA ALA A 25 5.03 -2.92 4.62
C ALA A 25 4.15 -2.97 3.36
N SER A 26 3.62 -1.82 2.91
CA SER A 26 2.85 -1.76 1.66
C SER A 26 3.73 -2.06 0.44
N GLY A 27 4.97 -1.57 0.41
CA GLY A 27 5.92 -1.90 -0.66
C GLY A 27 6.23 -3.40 -0.76
N VAL A 28 6.39 -4.08 0.38
CA VAL A 28 6.59 -5.54 0.42
C VAL A 28 5.36 -6.27 -0.11
N ALA A 29 4.15 -5.86 0.29
CA ALA A 29 2.92 -6.45 -0.22
C ALA A 29 2.81 -6.30 -1.76
N LEU A 30 3.14 -5.13 -2.30
CA LEU A 30 3.17 -4.88 -3.76
C LEU A 30 4.25 -5.70 -4.46
N ALA A 31 5.44 -5.83 -3.87
CA ALA A 31 6.51 -6.63 -4.42
C ALA A 31 6.15 -8.13 -4.50
N VAL A 32 5.42 -8.65 -3.52
CA VAL A 32 4.88 -10.02 -3.55
C VAL A 32 3.80 -10.16 -4.62
N PHE A 33 3.00 -9.12 -4.86
CA PHE A 33 2.00 -9.12 -5.91
C PHE A 33 2.60 -9.16 -7.33
N LEU A 34 3.74 -8.50 -7.57
CA LEU A 34 4.35 -8.41 -8.90
C LEU A 34 4.52 -9.77 -9.61
N PRO A 35 5.16 -10.79 -9.00
CA PRO A 35 5.27 -12.12 -9.60
C PRO A 35 3.90 -12.74 -9.94
N MET A 36 2.92 -12.65 -9.04
CA MET A 36 1.56 -13.16 -9.27
C MET A 36 0.89 -12.45 -10.44
N HIS A 37 1.08 -11.13 -10.54
CA HIS A 37 0.57 -10.31 -11.63
C HIS A 37 1.20 -10.69 -12.97
N PHE A 38 2.51 -10.95 -13.01
CA PHE A 38 3.17 -11.39 -14.24
C PHE A 38 2.74 -12.79 -14.68
N ILE A 39 2.40 -13.69 -13.75
CA ILE A 39 1.79 -14.98 -14.08
C ILE A 39 0.43 -14.75 -14.75
N ALA A 40 -0.42 -13.88 -14.19
CA ALA A 40 -1.71 -13.51 -14.79
C ALA A 40 -1.55 -12.94 -16.20
N LEU A 41 -0.65 -11.97 -16.40
CA LEU A 41 -0.34 -11.42 -17.73
C LEU A 41 0.24 -12.46 -18.68
N GLY A 42 1.01 -13.41 -18.18
CA GLY A 42 1.53 -14.54 -18.96
C GLY A 42 0.42 -15.42 -19.53
N THR A 43 -0.71 -15.59 -18.81
CA THR A 43 -1.86 -16.34 -19.36
C THR A 43 -2.49 -15.67 -20.58
N ALA A 44 -2.41 -14.34 -20.68
CA ALA A 44 -2.92 -13.59 -21.84
C ALA A 44 -2.14 -13.91 -23.14
N LEU A 45 -0.88 -14.33 -23.04
CA LEU A 45 -0.09 -14.79 -24.20
C LEU A 45 -0.63 -16.10 -24.79
N GLY A 46 -1.36 -16.89 -23.99
CA GLY A 46 -2.01 -18.13 -24.41
C GLY A 46 -3.39 -17.95 -25.04
N GLY A 47 -3.85 -16.70 -25.20
CA GLY A 47 -5.16 -16.36 -25.77
C GLY A 47 -6.18 -15.90 -24.73
N ALA A 48 -7.28 -15.31 -25.21
CA ALA A 48 -8.33 -14.74 -24.37
C ALA A 48 -8.96 -15.77 -23.42
N ASP A 49 -9.20 -17.00 -23.89
CA ASP A 49 -9.81 -18.07 -23.08
C ASP A 49 -8.96 -18.45 -21.86
N LYS A 50 -7.62 -18.40 -21.99
CA LYS A 50 -6.70 -18.71 -20.89
C LYS A 50 -6.71 -17.61 -19.83
N LEU A 51 -6.74 -16.36 -20.25
CA LEU A 51 -6.88 -15.23 -19.33
C LEU A 51 -8.24 -15.25 -18.64
N GLU A 52 -9.32 -15.46 -19.39
CA GLU A 52 -10.67 -15.55 -18.84
C GLU A 52 -10.75 -16.65 -17.78
N SER A 53 -10.22 -17.84 -18.07
CA SER A 53 -10.18 -18.94 -17.11
C SER A 53 -9.35 -18.60 -15.86
N PHE A 54 -8.29 -17.79 -15.97
CA PHE A 54 -7.53 -17.33 -14.81
C PHE A 54 -8.31 -16.29 -13.99
N LEU A 55 -9.00 -15.36 -14.66
CA LEU A 55 -9.81 -14.33 -14.01
C LEU A 55 -10.97 -14.93 -13.20
N GLN A 56 -11.44 -16.14 -13.51
CA GLN A 56 -12.43 -16.81 -12.65
C GLN A 56 -11.97 -16.95 -11.18
N ILE A 57 -10.66 -16.96 -10.91
CA ILE A 57 -10.10 -17.00 -9.55
C ILE A 57 -10.38 -15.69 -8.79
N THR A 58 -10.50 -14.55 -9.46
CA THR A 58 -10.75 -13.25 -8.81
C THR A 58 -12.16 -13.15 -8.24
N HIS A 59 -13.10 -13.97 -8.72
CA HIS A 59 -14.44 -14.05 -8.16
C HIS A 59 -14.50 -14.70 -6.78
N TYR A 60 -13.45 -15.41 -6.35
CA TYR A 60 -13.42 -15.99 -5.01
C TYR A 60 -13.31 -14.90 -3.94
N TRP A 61 -14.12 -15.04 -2.88
CA TRP A 61 -14.21 -14.06 -1.80
C TRP A 61 -12.87 -13.67 -1.15
N PRO A 62 -11.93 -14.61 -0.88
CA PRO A 62 -10.61 -14.24 -0.35
C PRO A 62 -9.78 -13.39 -1.33
N VAL A 63 -9.94 -13.60 -2.64
CA VAL A 63 -9.20 -12.88 -3.67
C VAL A 63 -9.71 -11.46 -3.79
N ARG A 64 -11.03 -11.23 -3.72
CA ARG A 64 -11.61 -9.87 -3.66
C ARG A 64 -11.10 -9.06 -2.47
N ILE A 65 -10.94 -9.69 -1.29
CA ILE A 65 -10.32 -9.04 -0.12
C ILE A 65 -8.85 -8.71 -0.40
N ALA A 66 -8.12 -9.63 -1.04
CA ALA A 66 -6.74 -9.40 -1.42
C ALA A 66 -6.61 -8.25 -2.44
N GLU A 67 -7.52 -8.14 -3.41
CA GLU A 67 -7.59 -7.05 -4.38
C GLU A 67 -7.86 -5.71 -3.69
N TRP A 68 -8.84 -5.66 -2.78
CA TRP A 68 -9.11 -4.46 -2.00
C TRP A 68 -7.89 -4.05 -1.16
N GLY A 69 -7.26 -5.01 -0.50
CA GLY A 69 -6.04 -4.80 0.27
C GLY A 69 -4.88 -4.30 -0.60
N LEU A 70 -4.76 -4.84 -1.81
CA LEU A 70 -3.73 -4.48 -2.79
C LEU A 70 -3.90 -3.05 -3.28
N VAL A 71 -5.11 -2.65 -3.68
CA VAL A 71 -5.42 -1.28 -4.11
C VAL A 71 -5.15 -0.29 -2.98
N SER A 72 -5.56 -0.65 -1.76
CA SER A 72 -5.30 0.16 -0.55
C SER A 72 -3.79 0.27 -0.27
N ALA A 73 -3.04 -0.83 -0.40
CA ALA A 73 -1.58 -0.85 -0.23
C ALA A 73 -0.87 0.00 -1.28
N LEU A 74 -1.31 -0.04 -2.55
CA LEU A 74 -0.80 0.79 -3.63
C LEU A 74 -1.00 2.27 -3.35
N ALA A 75 -2.23 2.66 -3.02
CA ALA A 75 -2.57 4.05 -2.70
C ALA A 75 -1.74 4.57 -1.51
N LEU A 76 -1.61 3.76 -0.45
CA LEU A 76 -0.82 4.09 0.73
C LEU A 76 0.68 4.21 0.39
N HIS A 77 1.23 3.26 -0.36
CA HIS A 77 2.63 3.27 -0.77
C HIS A 77 2.96 4.52 -1.60
N MET A 78 2.12 4.82 -2.59
CA MET A 78 2.27 5.98 -3.47
C MET A 78 2.18 7.29 -2.68
N ALA A 79 1.15 7.45 -1.83
CA ALA A 79 0.97 8.68 -1.06
C ALA A 79 2.14 8.94 -0.10
N LEU A 80 2.61 7.90 0.61
CA LEU A 80 3.74 8.02 1.53
C LEU A 80 5.08 8.21 0.80
N GLY A 81 5.25 7.61 -0.38
CA GLY A 81 6.41 7.82 -1.25
C GLY A 81 6.47 9.25 -1.78
N LEU A 82 5.33 9.78 -2.25
CA LEU A 82 5.22 11.17 -2.70
C LEU A 82 5.52 12.16 -1.57
N ARG A 83 5.12 11.85 -0.33
CA ARG A 83 5.52 12.64 0.85
C ARG A 83 7.05 12.68 1.01
N VAL A 84 7.75 11.56 0.83
CA VAL A 84 9.22 11.52 0.93
C VAL A 84 9.84 12.42 -0.14
N LEU A 85 9.38 12.28 -1.39
CA LEU A 85 9.82 13.15 -2.49
C LEU A 85 9.54 14.62 -2.21
N ALA A 86 8.36 14.97 -1.70
CA ALA A 86 8.00 16.36 -1.40
C ALA A 86 8.82 16.96 -0.25
N ILE A 87 9.22 16.16 0.75
CA ILE A 87 10.12 16.63 1.80
C ILE A 87 11.52 16.95 1.23
N GLU A 88 11.99 16.15 0.28
CA GLU A 88 13.31 16.30 -0.33
C GLU A 88 13.33 17.43 -1.36
N PHE A 89 12.41 17.42 -2.32
CA PHE A 89 12.41 18.35 -3.46
C PHE A 89 11.66 19.66 -3.20
N LEU A 90 10.71 19.71 -2.25
CA LEU A 90 9.86 20.88 -1.99
C LEU A 90 10.02 21.48 -0.59
N SER A 91 11.00 21.02 0.21
CA SER A 91 11.30 21.54 1.55
C SER A 91 10.11 21.58 2.53
N LEU A 92 9.11 20.70 2.37
CA LEU A 92 7.89 20.66 3.21
C LEU A 92 8.09 20.11 4.63
N ARG A 93 9.30 20.22 5.20
CA ARG A 93 9.73 19.59 6.46
C ARG A 93 8.88 19.98 7.67
N THR A 94 8.38 21.23 7.71
CA THR A 94 7.60 21.77 8.84
C THR A 94 6.17 21.23 8.92
N ARG A 95 5.61 20.66 7.84
CA ARG A 95 4.21 20.16 7.80
C ARG A 95 4.08 18.64 7.93
N THR A 96 5.09 17.99 8.50
CA THR A 96 5.23 16.53 8.50
C THR A 96 4.01 15.79 9.08
N GLY A 97 3.41 16.26 10.17
CA GLY A 97 2.24 15.60 10.78
C GLY A 97 0.99 15.66 9.92
N ALA A 98 0.65 16.85 9.40
CA ALA A 98 -0.50 17.05 8.52
C ALA A 98 -0.38 16.26 7.20
N LEU A 99 0.84 16.20 6.63
CA LEU A 99 1.11 15.42 5.42
C LEU A 99 0.91 13.92 5.63
N VAL A 100 1.33 13.36 6.77
CA VAL A 100 1.07 11.95 7.10
C VAL A 100 -0.43 11.69 7.19
N GLY A 101 -1.18 12.58 7.85
CA GLY A 101 -2.64 12.49 7.93
C GLY A 101 -3.31 12.51 6.55
N ALA A 102 -2.90 13.44 5.69
CA ALA A 102 -3.40 13.55 4.31
C ALA A 102 -3.10 12.30 3.48
N CYS A 103 -1.91 11.72 3.58
CA CYS A 103 -1.57 10.47 2.89
C CYS A 103 -2.45 9.30 3.35
N CYS A 104 -2.68 9.16 4.66
CA CYS A 104 -3.56 8.12 5.19
C CYS A 104 -5.01 8.33 4.74
N ALA A 105 -5.51 9.57 4.78
CA ALA A 105 -6.86 9.90 4.32
C ALA A 105 -7.04 9.60 2.83
N ALA A 106 -6.06 9.95 1.99
CA ALA A 106 -6.09 9.63 0.56
C ALA A 106 -6.12 8.11 0.31
N ALA A 107 -5.29 7.34 1.02
CA ALA A 107 -5.28 5.89 0.91
C ALA A 107 -6.63 5.26 1.32
N VAL A 108 -7.22 5.73 2.42
CA VAL A 108 -8.55 5.28 2.87
C VAL A 108 -9.63 5.66 1.86
N ALA A 109 -9.61 6.88 1.34
CA ALA A 109 -10.58 7.33 0.35
C ALA A 109 -10.54 6.45 -0.92
N VAL A 110 -9.34 6.13 -1.43
CA VAL A 110 -9.18 5.25 -2.60
C VAL A 110 -9.63 3.83 -2.28
N GLY A 111 -9.25 3.28 -1.12
CA GLY A 111 -9.68 1.94 -0.70
C GLY A 111 -11.19 1.82 -0.52
N LEU A 112 -11.84 2.84 0.04
CA LEU A 112 -13.30 2.90 0.17
C LEU A 112 -13.97 3.06 -1.19
N ALA A 113 -13.46 3.94 -2.06
CA ALA A 113 -14.00 4.11 -3.41
C ALA A 113 -13.96 2.79 -4.19
N PHE A 114 -12.85 2.04 -4.10
CA PHE A 114 -12.73 0.73 -4.72
C PHE A 114 -13.73 -0.27 -4.13
N LEU A 115 -13.84 -0.35 -2.80
CA LEU A 115 -14.80 -1.24 -2.14
C LEU A 115 -16.26 -0.94 -2.53
N LEU A 116 -16.60 0.35 -2.65
CA LEU A 116 -17.94 0.80 -3.01
C LEU A 116 -18.26 0.65 -4.50
N SER A 117 -17.24 0.56 -5.36
CA SER A 117 -17.43 0.35 -6.80
C SER A 117 -17.93 -1.05 -7.17
N GLY A 118 -18.05 -1.95 -6.19
CA GLY A 118 -18.57 -3.30 -6.40
C GLY A 118 -17.54 -4.30 -6.92
N ALA A 119 -16.25 -3.99 -6.76
CA ALA A 119 -15.16 -4.97 -6.91
C ALA A 119 -15.33 -6.15 -5.94
#